data_AF-A0A2G2HLB7-F1
#
_entry.id   AF-A0A2G2HLB7-F1
#
_cell.length_a   1.000
_cell.length_b   1.000
_cell.length_c   1.000
_cell.angle_alpha   90.00
_cell.angle_beta   90.00
_cell.angle_gamma   90.00
#
_symmetry.space_group_name_H-M   'P 1'
#
loop_
_entity.id
_entity.type
_entity.pdbx_description
1 polymer ?
#
loop_
_entity_poly.entity_id
_entity_poly.type
_entity_poly.pdbx_seq_one_letter_code
_entity_poly.pdbx_strand_id
1 'polypeptide(L)'
;MSDKKKKLGLVIVDGVGYRNFVLSKFLEVSSDSFDEIVIYSGLKESVYDVSKYSNINIVELEVYRENRKAEFWRKLNEIAHLFKHRSFFGMNDTLNFTKPKGYSKRSILNRCIRFIAAIFHSEKNMKFYQKKVYKAFSQSVVTQNFIKILTSDKPDILFFTHQRPPYIAPLVYAANVNKIKTCSFIFSWDNLASKGRIPAMFDSFLVWSDLMKNELKYFYPSVDQSDICVVGTPQFEPYVMNEYQTSLSEFHSKLNLNSTKKTICFSCGDLSTGRNDQLSISIIADAIIENKILQPVNLLVRTSPADDGSRFNSIKEKYPFIIWNTPKWVQTRKNHAEPWSQRLPLKEDIIELRSILEYSDLGINMCSTMSLDFMVFGKPVINQVLGNKENGLFDDQRFLNYNHYKTVIESGAVVLAKTAKELIIAINDSLENPIRTKNEQQEILNLEISKPLKGTSDRIVNALFQLSE
;
A
#
# COMPACT_ATOMS: atom_id res chain seq x y z
N MET A 1 20.49 18.83 -30.56
CA MET A 1 19.18 18.14 -30.52
C MET A 1 18.20 19.15 -30.00
N SER A 2 17.03 19.32 -30.62
CA SER A 2 16.07 20.34 -30.19
C SER A 2 15.71 20.09 -28.72
N ASP A 3 15.89 21.11 -27.86
CA ASP A 3 15.41 21.16 -26.48
C ASP A 3 13.87 21.12 -26.49
N LYS A 4 13.31 19.94 -26.75
CA LYS A 4 11.87 19.73 -26.69
C LYS A 4 11.50 19.78 -25.22
N LYS A 5 10.80 20.84 -24.81
CA LYS A 5 10.24 20.96 -23.46
C LYS A 5 9.46 19.69 -23.13
N LYS A 6 9.82 19.03 -22.03
CA LYS A 6 9.16 17.81 -21.54
C LYS A 6 8.17 18.15 -20.44
N LYS A 7 6.93 17.65 -20.59
CA LYS A 7 5.86 17.81 -19.60
C LYS A 7 5.50 16.49 -18.93
N LEU A 8 5.52 16.46 -17.60
CA LEU A 8 5.05 15.34 -16.78
C LEU A 8 3.61 15.60 -16.29
N GLY A 9 2.70 14.66 -16.56
CA GLY A 9 1.43 14.59 -15.86
C GLY A 9 1.55 13.66 -14.65
N LEU A 10 1.43 14.18 -13.43
CA LEU A 10 1.45 13.39 -12.19
C LEU A 10 0.03 13.17 -11.67
N VAL A 11 -0.40 11.91 -11.54
CA VAL A 11 -1.76 11.58 -11.08
C VAL A 11 -1.72 11.10 -9.62
N ILE A 12 -2.20 11.94 -8.71
CA ILE A 12 -2.33 11.66 -7.27
C ILE A 12 -3.80 11.52 -6.91
N VAL A 13 -4.23 10.35 -6.45
CA VAL A 13 -5.67 10.08 -6.22
C VAL A 13 -6.03 9.69 -4.79
N ASP A 14 -5.03 9.48 -3.94
CA ASP A 14 -5.22 9.12 -2.55
C ASP A 14 -4.02 9.52 -1.66
N GLY A 15 -4.19 9.33 -0.36
CA GLY A 15 -3.15 9.59 0.62
C GLY A 15 -1.92 8.69 0.56
N VAL A 16 -2.01 7.51 -0.07
CA VAL A 16 -0.85 6.64 -0.26
C VAL A 16 0.04 7.22 -1.36
N GLY A 17 -0.55 7.61 -2.50
CA GLY A 17 0.14 8.38 -3.53
C GLY A 17 0.73 9.68 -3.00
N TYR A 18 -0.05 10.41 -2.19
CA TYR A 18 0.42 11.64 -1.54
C TYR A 18 1.65 11.39 -0.66
N ARG A 19 1.59 10.39 0.24
CA ARG A 19 2.72 10.01 1.09
C ARG A 19 3.97 9.71 0.28
N ASN A 20 3.82 8.89 -0.75
CA ASN A 20 4.96 8.34 -1.47
C ASN A 20 5.60 9.35 -2.44
N PHE A 21 4.85 10.28 -2.99
CA PHE A 21 5.34 11.17 -4.07
C PHE A 21 5.27 12.67 -3.74
N VAL A 22 4.48 13.09 -2.74
CA VAL A 22 4.42 14.50 -2.30
C VAL A 22 5.23 14.71 -1.03
N LEU A 23 5.20 13.75 -0.10
CA LEU A 23 6.01 13.77 1.14
C LEU A 23 7.36 13.04 0.97
N SER A 24 7.90 13.03 -0.24
CA SER A 24 9.22 12.51 -0.58
C SER A 24 9.97 13.55 -1.41
N LYS A 25 11.15 13.19 -1.92
CA LYS A 25 11.92 14.07 -2.80
C LYS A 25 11.38 14.16 -4.23
N PHE A 26 10.32 13.42 -4.56
CA PHE A 26 9.89 13.27 -5.94
C PHE A 26 9.52 14.59 -6.61
N LEU A 27 8.77 15.48 -5.95
CA LEU A 27 8.43 16.79 -6.51
C LEU A 27 9.65 17.69 -6.74
N GLU A 28 10.64 17.65 -5.83
CA GLU A 28 11.90 18.38 -5.99
C GLU A 28 12.66 17.88 -7.22
N VAL A 29 12.93 16.57 -7.27
CA VAL A 29 13.72 15.96 -8.35
C VAL A 29 13.02 16.05 -9.71
N SER A 30 11.70 15.90 -9.74
CA SER A 30 10.92 16.04 -10.99
C SER A 30 10.87 17.49 -11.47
N SER A 31 10.74 18.46 -10.56
CA SER A 31 10.76 19.90 -10.90
C SER A 31 12.08 20.31 -11.54
N ASP A 32 13.20 19.72 -11.12
CA ASP A 32 14.52 19.95 -11.72
C ASP A 32 14.70 19.25 -13.07
N SER A 33 13.95 18.17 -13.34
CA SER A 33 14.14 17.32 -14.51
C SER A 33 13.16 17.58 -15.66
N PHE A 34 11.95 18.07 -15.37
CA PHE A 34 10.90 18.35 -16.36
C PHE A 34 10.64 19.85 -16.47
N ASP A 35 10.36 20.34 -17.68
CA ASP A 35 10.06 21.76 -17.92
C ASP A 35 8.74 22.19 -17.30
N GLU A 36 7.75 21.28 -17.25
CA GLU A 36 6.44 21.53 -16.67
C GLU A 36 5.88 20.26 -16.03
N ILE A 37 5.24 20.41 -14.88
CA ILE A 37 4.54 19.32 -14.18
C ILE A 37 3.10 19.76 -13.93
N VAL A 38 2.16 18.89 -14.31
CA VAL A 38 0.73 19.06 -14.00
C VAL A 38 0.31 17.94 -13.07
N ILE A 39 -0.09 18.29 -11.84
CA ILE A 39 -0.64 17.35 -10.87
C ILE A 39 -2.14 17.21 -11.12
N TYR A 40 -2.55 16.09 -11.72
CA TYR A 40 -3.94 15.69 -11.86
C TYR A 40 -4.42 15.04 -10.55
N SER A 41 -5.09 15.83 -9.72
CA SER A 41 -5.35 15.49 -8.32
C SER A 41 -6.78 15.02 -8.06
N GLY A 42 -6.94 13.81 -7.51
CA GLY A 42 -8.19 13.35 -6.87
C GLY A 42 -8.41 13.91 -5.46
N LEU A 43 -7.47 14.71 -4.96
CA LEU A 43 -7.50 15.44 -3.69
C LEU A 43 -7.75 16.93 -3.95
N LYS A 44 -8.05 17.71 -2.90
CA LYS A 44 -8.13 19.17 -3.01
C LYS A 44 -6.76 19.78 -3.30
N GLU A 45 -6.70 20.82 -4.12
CA GLU A 45 -5.49 21.59 -4.43
C GLU A 45 -4.85 22.17 -3.17
N SER A 46 -5.67 22.63 -2.22
CA SER A 46 -5.21 23.26 -0.97
C SER A 46 -4.36 22.36 -0.06
N VAL A 47 -4.26 21.05 -0.34
CA VAL A 47 -3.47 20.12 0.48
C VAL A 47 -2.02 20.08 0.04
N TYR A 48 -1.70 20.56 -1.15
CA TYR A 48 -0.35 20.55 -1.69
C TYR A 48 0.36 21.86 -1.33
N ASP A 49 1.60 21.75 -0.82
CA ASP A 49 2.50 22.89 -0.69
C ASP A 49 3.51 22.87 -1.85
N VAL A 50 3.12 23.47 -2.97
CA VAL A 50 3.93 23.58 -4.19
C VAL A 50 4.40 25.00 -4.48
N SER A 51 4.19 25.93 -3.55
CA SER A 51 4.48 27.36 -3.71
C SER A 51 5.94 27.66 -4.08
N LYS A 52 6.86 26.78 -3.69
CA LYS A 52 8.30 26.87 -3.98
C LYS A 52 8.69 26.42 -5.40
N TYR A 53 7.77 25.81 -6.16
CA TYR A 53 8.06 25.30 -7.50
C TYR A 53 7.36 26.16 -8.55
N SER A 54 8.13 26.79 -9.44
CA SER A 54 7.57 27.67 -10.49
C SER A 54 6.97 26.93 -11.68
N ASN A 55 7.25 25.62 -11.83
CA ASN A 55 6.84 24.80 -12.96
C ASN A 55 5.81 23.71 -12.59
N ILE A 56 5.23 23.75 -11.39
CA ILE A 56 4.20 22.80 -10.95
C ILE A 56 2.85 23.48 -10.90
N ASN A 57 1.88 22.95 -11.64
CA ASN A 57 0.48 23.34 -11.60
C ASN A 57 -0.40 22.18 -11.10
N ILE A 58 -1.55 22.49 -10.48
CA ILE A 58 -2.48 21.48 -9.97
C ILE A 58 -3.81 21.60 -10.70
N VAL A 59 -4.36 20.45 -11.11
CA VAL A 59 -5.68 20.33 -11.72
C VAL A 59 -6.49 19.33 -10.91
N GLU A 60 -7.50 19.81 -10.19
CA GLU A 60 -8.44 18.92 -9.49
C GLU A 60 -9.27 18.11 -10.49
N LEU A 61 -9.28 16.79 -10.33
CA LEU A 61 -10.05 15.87 -11.15
C LEU A 61 -11.49 15.77 -10.64
N GLU A 62 -12.44 15.82 -11.58
CA GLU A 62 -13.84 15.51 -11.31
C GLU A 62 -14.01 14.08 -10.79
N VAL A 63 -14.91 13.91 -9.81
CA VAL A 63 -15.17 12.59 -9.21
C VAL A 63 -15.98 11.73 -10.19
N TYR A 64 -15.32 10.72 -10.77
CA TYR A 64 -16.00 9.73 -11.60
C TYR A 64 -16.84 8.76 -10.76
N ARG A 65 -18.13 8.63 -11.11
CA ARG A 65 -19.00 7.58 -10.60
C ARG A 65 -19.23 6.51 -11.67
N GLU A 66 -18.85 5.29 -11.36
CA GLU A 66 -18.93 4.17 -12.28
C GLU A 66 -20.39 3.85 -12.65
N ASN A 67 -20.69 3.80 -13.96
CA ASN A 67 -22.00 3.38 -14.43
C ASN A 67 -22.13 1.84 -14.42
N ARG A 68 -23.37 1.33 -14.38
CA ARG A 68 -23.64 -0.12 -14.28
C ARG A 68 -23.00 -0.97 -15.38
N LYS A 69 -22.86 -0.42 -16.61
CA LYS A 69 -22.23 -1.16 -17.73
C LYS A 69 -20.72 -1.27 -17.51
N ALA A 70 -20.07 -0.18 -17.13
CA ALA A 70 -18.64 -0.17 -16.78
C ALA A 70 -18.39 -1.10 -15.59
N GLU A 71 -19.18 -0.98 -14.52
CA GLU A 71 -19.07 -1.82 -13.32
C GLU A 71 -19.18 -3.31 -13.64
N PHE A 72 -20.14 -3.71 -14.49
CA PHE A 72 -20.32 -5.11 -14.90
C PHE A 72 -19.08 -5.65 -15.61
N TRP A 73 -18.60 -4.96 -16.66
CA TRP A 73 -17.45 -5.44 -17.45
C TRP A 73 -16.15 -5.39 -16.64
N ARG A 74 -15.97 -4.37 -15.80
CA ARG A 74 -14.81 -4.25 -14.92
C ARG A 74 -14.77 -5.39 -13.90
N LYS A 75 -15.88 -5.65 -13.20
CA LYS A 75 -15.98 -6.78 -12.27
C LYS A 75 -15.79 -8.12 -12.96
N LEU A 76 -16.32 -8.28 -14.17
CA LEU A 76 -16.08 -9.50 -14.95
C LEU A 76 -14.60 -9.69 -15.26
N ASN A 77 -13.89 -8.61 -15.63
CA ASN A 77 -12.46 -8.63 -15.87
C ASN A 77 -11.65 -8.94 -14.59
N GLU A 78 -12.02 -8.31 -13.49
CA GLU A 78 -11.43 -8.51 -12.16
C GLU A 78 -11.52 -9.97 -11.72
N ILE A 79 -12.72 -10.55 -11.78
CA ILE A 79 -13.00 -11.94 -11.37
C ILE A 79 -12.40 -12.95 -12.36
N ALA A 80 -12.37 -12.66 -13.66
CA ALA A 80 -11.71 -13.51 -14.65
C ALA A 80 -10.22 -13.68 -14.33
N HIS A 81 -9.53 -12.60 -13.97
CA HIS A 81 -8.13 -12.67 -13.55
C HIS A 81 -7.93 -13.54 -12.31
N LEU A 82 -8.80 -13.41 -11.30
CA LEU A 82 -8.78 -14.26 -10.11
C LEU A 82 -8.98 -15.75 -10.46
N PHE A 83 -9.90 -16.08 -11.38
CA PHE A 83 -10.09 -17.46 -11.82
C PHE A 83 -8.88 -18.00 -12.58
N LYS A 84 -8.29 -17.20 -13.48
CA LYS A 84 -7.11 -17.58 -14.25
C LYS A 84 -5.93 -17.94 -13.33
N HIS A 85 -5.72 -17.17 -12.27
CA HIS A 85 -4.58 -17.32 -11.36
C HIS A 85 -4.97 -17.96 -10.02
N ARG A 86 -6.08 -18.72 -9.95
CA ARG A 86 -6.60 -19.33 -8.72
C ARG A 86 -5.68 -20.37 -8.05
N SER A 87 -4.60 -20.78 -8.71
CA SER A 87 -3.56 -21.62 -8.10
C SER A 87 -2.79 -20.87 -7.01
N PHE A 88 -2.74 -19.54 -7.07
CA PHE A 88 -2.15 -18.68 -6.04
C PHE A 88 -3.13 -18.55 -4.88
N PHE A 89 -2.67 -18.80 -3.65
CA PHE A 89 -3.53 -18.82 -2.47
C PHE A 89 -4.26 -17.50 -2.28
N GLY A 90 -3.55 -16.36 -2.40
CA GLY A 90 -4.16 -15.03 -2.23
C GLY A 90 -5.26 -14.74 -3.26
N MET A 91 -5.09 -15.17 -4.51
CA MET A 91 -6.12 -15.05 -5.55
C MET A 91 -7.35 -15.89 -5.22
N ASN A 92 -7.14 -17.13 -4.79
CA ASN A 92 -8.22 -18.05 -4.42
C ASN A 92 -8.95 -17.58 -3.16
N ASP A 93 -8.23 -17.08 -2.16
CA ASP A 93 -8.79 -16.52 -0.93
C ASP A 93 -9.65 -15.30 -1.25
N THR A 94 -9.14 -14.36 -2.05
CA THR A 94 -9.92 -13.21 -2.56
C THR A 94 -11.17 -13.68 -3.32
N LEU A 95 -11.04 -14.69 -4.18
CA LEU A 95 -12.16 -15.26 -4.90
C LEU A 95 -13.20 -15.87 -3.94
N ASN A 96 -12.79 -16.51 -2.85
CA ASN A 96 -13.70 -17.08 -1.86
C ASN A 96 -14.36 -16.02 -0.97
N PHE A 97 -13.58 -15.04 -0.49
CA PHE A 97 -14.03 -13.95 0.35
C PHE A 97 -15.07 -13.07 -0.36
N THR A 98 -14.90 -12.84 -1.67
CA THR A 98 -15.81 -12.04 -2.50
C THR A 98 -17.03 -12.82 -3.03
N LYS A 99 -17.27 -14.05 -2.56
CA LYS A 99 -18.46 -14.82 -2.96
C LYS A 99 -19.74 -14.08 -2.55
N PRO A 100 -20.69 -13.88 -3.48
CA PRO A 100 -21.94 -13.19 -3.17
C PRO A 100 -22.79 -14.01 -2.19
N LYS A 101 -23.33 -13.34 -1.17
CA LYS A 101 -24.20 -13.92 -0.13
C LYS A 101 -25.65 -13.44 -0.29
N GLY A 102 -26.63 -14.28 0.06
CA GLY A 102 -28.07 -13.96 -0.03
C GLY A 102 -28.61 -13.80 -1.45
N TYR A 103 -29.87 -13.39 -1.64
CA TYR A 103 -30.55 -13.41 -2.95
C TYR A 103 -30.88 -12.02 -3.53
N SER A 104 -30.20 -10.96 -3.10
CA SER A 104 -30.42 -9.62 -3.66
C SER A 104 -30.10 -9.56 -5.16
N LYS A 105 -30.69 -8.60 -5.89
CA LYS A 105 -30.40 -8.37 -7.33
C LYS A 105 -28.90 -8.24 -7.60
N ARG A 106 -28.15 -7.57 -6.71
CA ARG A 106 -26.69 -7.45 -6.77
C ARG A 106 -25.98 -8.80 -6.57
N SER A 107 -26.45 -9.62 -5.64
CA SER A 107 -25.92 -10.96 -5.39
C SER A 107 -26.11 -11.87 -6.61
N ILE A 108 -27.30 -11.85 -7.22
CA ILE A 108 -27.61 -12.61 -8.45
C ILE A 108 -26.70 -12.15 -9.59
N LEU A 109 -26.57 -10.83 -9.82
CA LEU A 109 -25.67 -10.30 -10.85
C LEU A 109 -24.22 -10.74 -10.63
N ASN A 110 -23.72 -10.66 -9.40
CA ASN A 110 -22.37 -11.09 -9.06
C ASN A 110 -22.19 -12.62 -9.25
N ARG A 111 -23.21 -13.44 -9.03
CA ARG A 111 -23.16 -14.88 -9.36
C ARG A 111 -23.05 -15.09 -10.86
N CYS A 112 -23.84 -14.37 -11.66
CA CYS A 112 -23.75 -14.44 -13.11
C CYS A 112 -22.35 -14.03 -13.61
N ILE A 113 -21.80 -12.92 -13.09
CA ILE A 113 -20.43 -12.49 -13.40
C ILE A 113 -19.42 -13.60 -13.09
N ARG A 114 -19.51 -14.21 -11.90
CA ARG A 114 -18.61 -15.30 -11.50
C ARG A 114 -18.78 -16.55 -12.35
N PHE A 115 -20.00 -16.91 -12.72
CA PHE A 115 -20.26 -18.05 -13.61
C PHE A 115 -19.62 -17.82 -14.98
N ILE A 116 -19.81 -16.64 -15.57
CA ILE A 116 -19.19 -16.28 -16.85
C ILE A 116 -17.65 -16.30 -16.72
N ALA A 117 -17.10 -15.67 -15.69
CA ALA A 117 -15.66 -15.62 -15.46
C ALA A 117 -15.04 -17.01 -15.19
N ALA A 118 -15.76 -17.91 -14.54
CA ALA A 118 -15.28 -19.27 -14.29
C ALA A 118 -15.06 -20.08 -15.59
N ILE A 119 -15.75 -19.72 -16.67
CA ILE A 119 -15.65 -20.36 -17.98
C ILE A 119 -14.75 -19.55 -18.93
N PHE A 120 -14.88 -18.22 -18.91
CA PHE A 120 -14.27 -17.30 -19.88
C PHE A 120 -13.22 -16.38 -19.23
N HIS A 121 -12.08 -16.94 -18.82
CA HIS A 121 -11.00 -16.21 -18.13
C HIS A 121 -9.65 -16.20 -18.88
N SER A 122 -9.63 -16.44 -20.18
CA SER A 122 -8.38 -16.31 -20.97
C SER A 122 -7.95 -14.84 -21.10
N GLU A 123 -6.69 -14.57 -21.47
CA GLU A 123 -6.24 -13.20 -21.80
C GLU A 123 -7.06 -12.58 -22.93
N LYS A 124 -7.50 -13.38 -23.91
CA LYS A 124 -8.35 -12.90 -25.00
C LYS A 124 -9.69 -12.39 -24.47
N ASN A 125 -10.28 -13.09 -23.51
CA ASN A 125 -11.53 -12.67 -22.85
C ASN A 125 -11.31 -11.37 -22.06
N MET A 126 -10.25 -11.29 -21.26
CA MET A 126 -9.95 -10.10 -20.46
C MET A 126 -9.65 -8.86 -21.31
N LYS A 127 -8.91 -9.01 -22.42
CA LYS A 127 -8.71 -7.93 -23.41
C LYS A 127 -10.05 -7.48 -24.02
N PHE A 128 -10.97 -8.41 -24.30
CA PHE A 128 -12.32 -8.06 -24.78
C PHE A 128 -13.14 -7.32 -23.71
N TYR A 129 -13.10 -7.77 -22.45
CA TYR A 129 -13.78 -7.09 -21.34
C TYR A 129 -13.25 -5.67 -21.16
N GLN A 130 -11.92 -5.47 -21.23
CA GLN A 130 -11.31 -4.15 -21.18
C GLN A 130 -11.84 -3.22 -22.29
N LYS A 131 -11.95 -3.71 -23.53
CA LYS A 131 -12.53 -2.93 -24.64
C LYS A 131 -13.97 -2.51 -24.35
N LYS A 132 -14.76 -3.36 -23.68
CA LYS A 132 -16.14 -3.04 -23.29
C LYS A 132 -16.19 -2.01 -22.16
N VAL A 133 -15.28 -2.09 -21.19
CA VAL A 133 -15.11 -1.06 -20.14
C VAL A 133 -14.79 0.30 -20.79
N TYR A 134 -13.80 0.37 -21.68
CA TYR A 134 -13.44 1.60 -22.38
C TYR A 134 -14.57 2.17 -23.24
N LYS A 135 -15.34 1.30 -23.93
CA LYS A 135 -16.55 1.75 -24.64
C LYS A 135 -17.57 2.37 -23.67
N ALA A 136 -17.73 1.82 -22.47
CA ALA A 136 -18.64 2.40 -21.47
C ALA A 136 -18.12 3.75 -20.90
N PHE A 137 -16.79 3.92 -20.78
CA PHE A 137 -16.20 5.20 -20.39
C PHE A 137 -16.36 6.28 -21.45
N SER A 138 -16.23 5.93 -22.73
CA SER A 138 -16.41 6.88 -23.84
C SER A 138 -17.75 7.63 -23.83
N GLN A 139 -18.76 7.09 -23.15
CA GLN A 139 -20.09 7.66 -23.05
C GLN A 139 -20.28 8.58 -21.83
N SER A 140 -19.28 8.70 -20.95
CA SER A 140 -19.36 9.50 -19.72
C SER A 140 -18.91 10.94 -19.95
N VAL A 141 -19.69 11.90 -19.47
CA VAL A 141 -19.36 13.34 -19.49
C VAL A 141 -18.02 13.62 -18.81
N VAL A 142 -17.78 13.04 -17.63
CA VAL A 142 -16.52 13.19 -16.87
C VAL A 142 -15.33 12.71 -17.71
N THR A 143 -15.47 11.58 -18.40
CA THR A 143 -14.42 11.06 -19.29
C THR A 143 -14.18 12.00 -20.49
N GLN A 144 -15.23 12.58 -21.06
CA GLN A 144 -15.09 13.57 -22.14
C GLN A 144 -14.39 14.84 -21.65
N ASN A 145 -14.61 15.26 -20.40
CA ASN A 145 -13.88 16.37 -19.80
C ASN A 145 -12.40 16.03 -19.62
N PHE A 146 -12.06 14.84 -19.13
CA PHE A 146 -10.67 14.37 -19.06
C PHE A 146 -9.99 14.34 -20.43
N ILE A 147 -10.71 13.89 -21.49
CA ILE A 147 -10.18 13.93 -22.86
C ILE A 147 -9.81 15.36 -23.24
N LYS A 148 -10.71 16.33 -23.04
CA LYS A 148 -10.47 17.75 -23.36
C LYS A 148 -9.29 18.34 -22.59
N ILE A 149 -9.21 18.07 -21.29
CA ILE A 149 -8.10 18.53 -20.44
C ILE A 149 -6.78 18.01 -21.01
N LEU A 150 -6.67 16.71 -21.26
CA LEU A 150 -5.45 16.10 -21.80
C LEU A 150 -5.15 16.52 -23.26
N THR A 151 -6.17 16.83 -24.06
CA THR A 151 -5.99 17.39 -25.41
C THR A 151 -5.37 18.79 -25.36
N SER A 152 -5.70 19.58 -24.35
CA SER A 152 -5.14 20.92 -24.14
C SER A 152 -3.73 20.83 -23.55
N ASP A 153 -3.57 20.08 -22.46
CA ASP A 153 -2.34 20.07 -21.66
C ASP A 153 -1.20 19.32 -22.34
N LYS A 154 -1.50 18.22 -23.05
CA LYS A 154 -0.59 17.33 -23.78
C LYS A 154 0.71 16.98 -23.03
N PRO A 155 0.64 16.36 -21.84
CA PRO A 155 1.84 15.82 -21.20
C PRO A 155 2.52 14.76 -22.09
N ASP A 156 3.85 14.69 -22.08
CA ASP A 156 4.60 13.66 -22.81
C ASP A 156 4.44 12.28 -22.15
N ILE A 157 4.22 12.26 -20.84
CA ILE A 157 3.90 11.06 -20.07
C ILE A 157 2.92 11.37 -18.94
N LEU A 158 1.95 10.48 -18.71
CA LEU A 158 1.00 10.54 -17.60
C LEU A 158 1.31 9.41 -16.60
N PHE A 159 1.82 9.78 -15.43
CA PHE A 159 2.26 8.88 -14.38
C PHE A 159 1.22 8.72 -13.26
N PHE A 160 0.80 7.48 -13.01
CA PHE A 160 -0.18 7.11 -12.00
C PHE A 160 0.48 6.50 -10.78
N THR A 161 0.35 7.18 -9.63
CA THR A 161 0.96 6.73 -8.37
C THR A 161 0.25 5.53 -7.74
N HIS A 162 -0.94 5.18 -8.25
CA HIS A 162 -1.70 4.03 -7.79
C HIS A 162 -2.47 3.39 -8.97
N GLN A 163 -2.26 2.09 -9.17
CA GLN A 163 -2.80 1.32 -10.29
C GLN A 163 -4.17 0.68 -10.07
N ARG A 164 -4.76 0.69 -8.87
CA ARG A 164 -5.91 -0.19 -8.55
C ARG A 164 -7.29 0.46 -8.50
N PRO A 165 -7.46 1.71 -8.04
CA PRO A 165 -8.80 2.23 -7.87
C PRO A 165 -9.52 2.36 -9.22
N PRO A 166 -10.77 1.86 -9.36
CA PRO A 166 -11.49 1.89 -10.64
C PRO A 166 -11.63 3.29 -11.25
N TYR A 167 -11.69 4.32 -10.42
CA TYR A 167 -11.91 5.70 -10.84
C TYR A 167 -10.71 6.32 -11.58
N ILE A 168 -9.53 5.68 -11.60
CA ILE A 168 -8.40 6.13 -12.43
C ILE A 168 -8.58 5.73 -13.90
N ALA A 169 -9.32 4.66 -14.17
CA ALA A 169 -9.42 4.05 -15.48
C ALA A 169 -10.04 4.95 -16.58
N PRO A 170 -10.99 5.84 -16.28
CA PRO A 170 -11.43 6.87 -17.22
C PRO A 170 -10.33 7.84 -17.67
N LEU A 171 -9.41 8.23 -16.78
CA LEU A 171 -8.30 9.12 -17.13
C LEU A 171 -7.26 8.38 -17.99
N VAL A 172 -7.00 7.10 -17.71
CA VAL A 172 -6.18 6.24 -18.59
C VAL A 172 -6.81 6.13 -19.98
N TYR A 173 -8.13 5.93 -20.05
CA TYR A 173 -8.83 5.93 -21.34
C TYR A 173 -8.70 7.27 -22.07
N ALA A 174 -8.78 8.39 -21.37
CA ALA A 174 -8.59 9.71 -21.94
C ALA A 174 -7.16 9.92 -22.48
N ALA A 175 -6.14 9.42 -21.79
CA ALA A 175 -4.76 9.42 -22.26
C ALA A 175 -4.61 8.58 -23.55
N ASN A 176 -5.21 7.39 -23.59
CA ASN A 176 -5.19 6.52 -24.78
C ASN A 176 -5.83 7.19 -26.01
N VAL A 177 -6.95 7.91 -25.84
CA VAL A 177 -7.59 8.68 -26.92
C VAL A 177 -6.67 9.79 -27.42
N ASN A 178 -5.95 10.46 -26.52
CA ASN A 178 -5.01 11.52 -26.82
C ASN A 178 -3.62 11.01 -27.26
N LYS A 179 -3.39 9.69 -27.30
CA LYS A 179 -2.10 9.06 -27.60
C LYS A 179 -0.97 9.53 -26.66
N ILE A 180 -1.32 9.78 -25.39
CA ILE A 180 -0.37 10.13 -24.34
C ILE A 180 0.13 8.83 -23.69
N LYS A 181 1.44 8.69 -23.54
CA LYS A 181 2.05 7.54 -22.87
C LYS A 181 1.65 7.49 -21.41
N THR A 182 1.35 6.31 -20.91
CA THR A 182 0.93 6.08 -19.53
C THR A 182 1.93 5.21 -18.77
N CYS A 183 2.23 5.60 -17.54
CA CYS A 183 3.06 4.82 -16.64
C CYS A 183 2.35 4.66 -15.30
N SER A 184 2.44 3.50 -14.65
CA SER A 184 1.89 3.33 -13.30
C SER A 184 2.86 2.69 -12.34
N PHE A 185 2.88 3.20 -11.11
CA PHE A 185 3.59 2.56 -10.02
C PHE A 185 2.77 1.42 -9.41
N ILE A 186 3.37 0.24 -9.26
CA ILE A 186 2.78 -0.86 -8.47
C ILE A 186 2.98 -0.54 -6.99
N PHE A 187 1.94 -0.01 -6.36
CA PHE A 187 2.10 0.66 -5.05
C PHE A 187 2.42 -0.26 -3.87
N SER A 188 2.18 -1.58 -3.98
CA SER A 188 2.36 -2.54 -2.88
C SER A 188 2.70 -3.93 -3.41
N TRP A 189 3.62 -4.60 -2.73
CA TRP A 189 4.12 -5.95 -2.96
C TRP A 189 3.07 -7.07 -2.97
N ASP A 190 1.96 -6.92 -2.24
CA ASP A 190 0.91 -7.95 -2.21
C ASP A 190 -0.04 -7.91 -3.43
N ASN A 191 0.02 -6.86 -4.25
CA ASN A 191 -1.03 -6.57 -5.23
C ASN A 191 -1.11 -7.57 -6.38
N LEU A 192 0.04 -8.03 -6.90
CA LEU A 192 0.07 -8.81 -8.14
C LEU A 192 -0.36 -10.26 -7.93
N ALA A 193 0.00 -10.85 -6.79
CA ALA A 193 -0.24 -12.26 -6.50
C ALA A 193 -1.50 -12.54 -5.66
N SER A 194 -2.25 -11.52 -5.23
CA SER A 194 -3.41 -11.72 -4.34
C SER A 194 -4.70 -11.03 -4.74
N LYS A 195 -4.69 -10.18 -5.77
CA LYS A 195 -5.80 -9.26 -6.08
C LYS A 195 -6.33 -9.43 -7.50
N GLY A 196 -7.56 -8.96 -7.73
CA GLY A 196 -8.16 -8.96 -9.06
C GLY A 196 -7.43 -8.03 -10.04
N ARG A 197 -7.81 -8.13 -11.32
CA ARG A 197 -7.15 -7.40 -12.42
C ARG A 197 -7.05 -5.89 -12.17
N ILE A 198 -5.91 -5.30 -12.55
CA ILE A 198 -5.75 -3.84 -12.67
C ILE A 198 -6.86 -3.30 -13.61
N PRO A 199 -7.61 -2.25 -13.21
CA PRO A 199 -8.82 -1.78 -13.92
C PRO A 199 -8.56 -1.14 -15.29
N ALA A 200 -7.32 -0.74 -15.56
CA ALA A 200 -6.86 -0.24 -16.84
C ALA A 200 -5.47 -0.80 -17.15
N MET A 201 -5.13 -0.89 -18.43
CA MET A 201 -3.76 -1.22 -18.84
C MET A 201 -2.99 0.07 -19.06
N PHE A 202 -1.73 0.06 -18.66
CA PHE A 202 -0.76 1.15 -18.83
C PHE A 202 0.31 0.70 -19.82
N ASP A 203 0.98 1.65 -20.46
CA ASP A 203 2.06 1.36 -21.41
C ASP A 203 3.33 0.89 -20.69
N SER A 204 3.58 1.44 -19.50
CA SER A 204 4.75 1.10 -18.69
C SER A 204 4.44 1.03 -17.20
N PHE A 205 5.33 0.39 -16.44
CA PHE A 205 5.19 0.21 -15.00
C PHE A 205 6.50 0.46 -14.25
N LEU A 206 6.37 1.12 -13.11
CA LEU A 206 7.43 1.23 -12.11
C LEU A 206 7.15 0.23 -10.99
N VAL A 207 8.15 -0.57 -10.62
CA VAL A 207 8.03 -1.65 -9.63
C VAL A 207 9.12 -1.57 -8.57
N TRP A 208 8.87 -2.19 -7.41
CA TRP A 208 9.78 -2.15 -6.26
C TRP A 208 11.08 -2.87 -6.61
N SER A 209 10.96 -4.15 -6.99
CA SER A 209 12.08 -5.07 -7.11
C SER A 209 12.06 -5.86 -8.42
N ASP A 210 13.17 -6.56 -8.66
CA ASP A 210 13.27 -7.55 -9.74
C ASP A 210 12.29 -8.71 -9.56
N LEU A 211 11.97 -9.09 -8.30
CA LEU A 211 10.90 -10.03 -8.00
C LEU A 211 9.55 -9.53 -8.54
N MET A 212 9.17 -8.30 -8.18
CA MET A 212 7.91 -7.70 -8.63
C MET A 212 7.87 -7.51 -10.16
N LYS A 213 9.01 -7.23 -10.80
CA LYS A 213 9.13 -7.22 -12.27
C LYS A 213 8.77 -8.57 -12.88
N ASN A 214 9.28 -9.66 -12.31
CA ASN A 214 8.98 -11.02 -12.77
C ASN A 214 7.52 -11.40 -12.52
N GLU A 215 6.97 -11.03 -11.38
CA GLU A 215 5.54 -11.23 -11.08
C GLU A 215 4.65 -10.48 -12.06
N LEU A 216 4.95 -9.20 -12.35
CA LEU A 216 4.16 -8.40 -13.28
C LEU A 216 4.14 -9.05 -14.67
N LYS A 217 5.30 -9.53 -15.15
CA LYS A 217 5.41 -10.30 -16.39
C LYS A 217 4.57 -11.58 -16.38
N TYR A 218 4.54 -12.29 -15.26
CA TYR A 218 3.76 -13.52 -15.10
C TYR A 218 2.24 -13.27 -15.14
N PHE A 219 1.76 -12.28 -14.39
CA PHE A 219 0.33 -11.97 -14.27
C PHE A 219 -0.22 -11.14 -15.45
N TYR A 220 0.66 -10.37 -16.11
CA TYR A 220 0.32 -9.49 -17.23
C TYR A 220 1.27 -9.73 -18.41
N PRO A 221 1.20 -10.90 -19.08
CA PRO A 221 2.15 -11.29 -20.13
C PRO A 221 2.07 -10.44 -21.41
N SER A 222 1.18 -9.45 -21.46
CA SER A 222 1.10 -8.49 -22.56
C SER A 222 1.89 -7.20 -22.31
N VAL A 223 2.54 -7.06 -21.15
CA VAL A 223 3.42 -5.93 -20.83
C VAL A 223 4.83 -6.33 -21.23
N ASP A 224 5.48 -5.52 -22.06
CA ASP A 224 6.84 -5.80 -22.52
C ASP A 224 7.87 -5.51 -21.41
N GLN A 225 8.94 -6.30 -21.38
CA GLN A 225 9.92 -6.25 -20.30
C GLN A 225 10.74 -4.95 -20.30
N SER A 226 10.87 -4.31 -21.46
CA SER A 226 11.47 -2.97 -21.62
C SER A 226 10.65 -1.90 -20.90
N ASP A 227 9.35 -2.13 -20.72
CA ASP A 227 8.41 -1.13 -20.19
C ASP A 227 8.21 -1.29 -18.67
N ILE A 228 8.99 -2.16 -18.03
CA ILE A 228 8.96 -2.37 -16.57
C ILE A 228 10.29 -1.93 -15.97
N CYS A 229 10.28 -0.82 -15.23
CA CYS A 229 11.45 -0.25 -14.58
C CYS A 229 11.46 -0.57 -13.08
N VAL A 230 12.57 -1.13 -12.60
CA VAL A 230 12.78 -1.43 -11.17
C VAL A 230 13.39 -0.22 -10.49
N VAL A 231 12.64 0.42 -9.59
CA VAL A 231 12.99 1.73 -9.02
C VAL A 231 13.17 1.71 -7.50
N GLY A 232 12.82 0.62 -6.82
CA GLY A 232 12.67 0.59 -5.37
C GLY A 232 11.28 1.07 -4.94
N THR A 233 11.11 1.33 -3.64
CA THR A 233 9.82 1.78 -3.10
C THR A 233 9.91 3.19 -2.51
N PRO A 234 9.14 4.16 -3.04
CA PRO A 234 9.07 5.51 -2.47
C PRO A 234 8.40 5.52 -1.08
N GLN A 235 7.72 4.44 -0.69
CA GLN A 235 7.13 4.29 0.64
C GLN A 235 8.18 4.39 1.77
N PHE A 236 9.40 3.91 1.51
CA PHE A 236 10.48 3.83 2.50
C PHE A 236 11.54 4.92 2.31
N GLU A 237 11.47 5.72 1.25
CA GLU A 237 12.40 6.84 1.06
C GLU A 237 12.38 7.84 2.23
N PRO A 238 11.23 8.19 2.84
CA PRO A 238 11.21 9.04 4.04
C PRO A 238 12.06 8.53 5.21
N TYR A 239 12.33 7.21 5.28
CA TYR A 239 13.13 6.61 6.35
C TYR A 239 14.61 6.99 6.27
N VAL A 240 15.07 7.46 5.11
CA VAL A 240 16.47 7.89 4.89
C VAL A 240 16.61 9.38 4.61
N MET A 241 15.55 10.17 4.81
CA MET A 241 15.55 11.63 4.59
C MET A 241 15.77 12.38 5.91
N ASN A 242 16.78 13.25 5.98
CA ASN A 242 17.14 13.96 7.22
C ASN A 242 15.98 14.77 7.84
N GLU A 243 15.07 15.31 7.03
CA GLU A 243 13.93 16.10 7.52
C GLU A 243 12.90 15.32 8.35
N TYR A 244 12.94 13.98 8.29
CA TYR A 244 12.09 13.11 9.10
C TYR A 244 12.81 12.51 10.31
N GLN A 245 14.10 12.77 10.46
CA GLN A 245 14.90 12.22 11.54
C GLN A 245 14.57 12.89 12.88
N THR A 246 14.54 12.11 13.94
CA THR A 246 14.43 12.57 15.33
C THR A 246 15.56 12.00 16.16
N SER A 247 15.74 12.52 17.37
CA SER A 247 16.61 11.96 18.40
C SER A 247 15.88 10.94 19.28
N LEU A 248 16.63 10.02 19.91
CA LEU A 248 16.10 9.08 20.91
C LEU A 248 15.43 9.82 22.09
N SER A 249 15.98 10.96 22.50
CA SER A 249 15.38 11.80 23.56
C SER A 249 14.01 12.35 23.17
N GLU A 250 13.84 12.78 21.92
CA GLU A 250 12.55 13.24 21.40
C GLU A 250 11.55 12.10 21.28
N PHE A 251 12.00 10.90 20.87
CA PHE A 251 11.15 9.70 20.87
C PHE A 251 10.56 9.43 22.25
N HIS A 252 11.40 9.41 23.29
CA HIS A 252 10.96 9.18 24.65
C HIS A 252 10.04 10.28 25.18
N SER A 253 10.40 11.55 24.98
CA SER A 253 9.62 12.67 25.51
C SER A 253 8.28 12.82 24.80
N LYS A 254 8.25 12.72 23.47
CA LYS A 254 7.04 12.94 22.66
C LYS A 254 5.98 11.86 22.87
N LEU A 255 6.39 10.62 23.13
CA LEU A 255 5.49 9.50 23.40
C LEU A 255 5.34 9.18 24.90
N ASN A 256 5.94 10.00 25.79
CA ASN A 256 5.95 9.78 27.24
C ASN A 256 6.44 8.37 27.64
N LEU A 257 7.48 7.88 26.98
CA LEU A 257 8.08 6.56 27.24
C LEU A 257 9.09 6.66 28.39
N ASN A 258 9.19 5.60 29.19
CA ASN A 258 10.24 5.51 30.19
C ASN A 258 11.58 5.15 29.51
N SER A 259 12.51 6.10 29.52
CA SER A 259 13.84 5.97 28.90
C SER A 259 14.73 4.87 29.47
N THR A 260 14.42 4.30 30.65
CA THR A 260 15.18 3.18 31.25
C THR A 260 14.64 1.82 30.83
N LYS A 261 13.55 1.77 30.05
CA LYS A 261 12.90 0.53 29.61
C LYS A 261 13.07 0.35 28.11
N LYS A 262 13.20 -0.90 27.68
CA LYS A 262 13.09 -1.25 26.26
C LYS A 262 11.67 -1.02 25.76
N THR A 263 11.48 -0.73 24.48
CA THR A 263 10.16 -0.41 23.89
C THR A 263 9.71 -1.49 22.93
N ILE A 264 8.60 -2.15 23.25
CA ILE A 264 7.87 -3.03 22.34
C ILE A 264 6.83 -2.19 21.61
N CYS A 265 6.87 -2.18 20.27
CA CYS A 265 5.82 -1.58 19.46
C CYS A 265 4.94 -2.66 18.83
N PHE A 266 3.67 -2.69 19.23
CA PHE A 266 2.63 -3.46 18.55
C PHE A 266 1.94 -2.58 17.50
N SER A 267 2.06 -2.91 16.22
CA SER A 267 1.36 -2.20 15.14
C SER A 267 0.12 -2.97 14.69
N CYS A 268 -1.04 -2.34 14.86
CA CYS A 268 -2.34 -2.94 14.57
C CYS A 268 -2.63 -3.01 13.05
N GLY A 269 -3.35 -4.05 12.66
CA GLY A 269 -4.02 -4.10 11.35
C GLY A 269 -5.30 -3.26 11.36
N ASP A 270 -5.93 -3.12 10.20
CA ASP A 270 -7.31 -2.60 10.13
C ASP A 270 -8.32 -3.67 10.60
N LEU A 271 -9.61 -3.32 10.72
CA LEU A 271 -10.67 -4.27 11.08
C LEU A 271 -10.79 -5.50 10.15
N SER A 272 -10.24 -5.45 8.94
CA SER A 272 -10.30 -6.56 7.99
C SER A 272 -9.19 -7.60 8.22
N THR A 273 -8.10 -7.19 8.87
CA THR A 273 -6.88 -7.98 9.06
C THR A 273 -6.52 -8.18 10.54
N GLY A 274 -6.63 -7.14 11.37
CA GLY A 274 -6.28 -7.08 12.78
C GLY A 274 -7.42 -7.36 13.77
N ARG A 275 -8.34 -8.28 13.45
CA ARG A 275 -9.49 -8.59 14.32
C ARG A 275 -9.08 -9.18 15.67
N ASN A 276 -7.93 -9.84 15.73
CA ASN A 276 -7.38 -10.41 16.95
C ASN A 276 -6.40 -9.46 17.66
N ASP A 277 -6.26 -8.20 17.21
CA ASP A 277 -5.28 -7.26 17.81
C ASP A 277 -5.58 -7.01 19.30
N GLN A 278 -6.85 -6.81 19.68
CA GLN A 278 -7.22 -6.61 21.09
C GLN A 278 -6.83 -7.79 21.98
N LEU A 279 -6.99 -9.02 21.48
CA LEU A 279 -6.58 -10.23 22.19
C LEU A 279 -5.05 -10.27 22.35
N SER A 280 -4.33 -9.99 21.27
CA SER A 280 -2.85 -10.00 21.26
C SER A 280 -2.27 -8.96 22.21
N ILE A 281 -2.82 -7.73 22.18
CA ILE A 281 -2.43 -6.65 23.08
C ILE A 281 -2.71 -7.05 24.54
N SER A 282 -3.87 -7.66 24.82
CA SER A 282 -4.22 -8.13 26.17
C SER A 282 -3.25 -9.20 26.67
N ILE A 283 -2.88 -10.17 25.82
CA ILE A 283 -1.90 -11.22 26.16
C ILE A 283 -0.56 -10.59 26.56
N ILE A 284 -0.07 -9.61 25.79
CA ILE A 284 1.20 -8.94 26.08
C ILE A 284 1.08 -8.12 27.37
N ALA A 285 -0.01 -7.39 27.54
CA ALA A 285 -0.24 -6.55 28.72
C ALA A 285 -0.33 -7.39 30.01
N ASP A 286 -1.10 -8.49 29.98
CA ASP A 286 -1.20 -9.43 31.09
C ASP A 286 0.17 -10.07 31.39
N ALA A 287 0.94 -10.45 30.36
CA ALA A 287 2.30 -10.98 30.54
C ALA A 287 3.27 -9.97 31.19
N ILE A 288 3.11 -8.67 30.93
CA ILE A 288 3.88 -7.62 31.60
C ILE A 288 3.48 -7.52 33.08
N ILE A 289 2.18 -7.48 33.39
CA ILE A 289 1.67 -7.40 34.76
C ILE A 289 2.11 -8.61 35.59
N GLU A 290 2.06 -9.81 34.99
CA GLU A 290 2.38 -11.07 35.64
C GLU A 290 3.89 -11.38 35.67
N ASN A 291 4.76 -10.45 35.25
CA ASN A 291 6.21 -10.61 35.16
C ASN A 291 6.66 -11.81 34.30
N LYS A 292 5.88 -12.15 33.27
CA LYS A 292 6.23 -13.15 32.24
C LYS A 292 7.11 -12.59 31.13
N ILE A 293 7.13 -11.26 30.96
CA ILE A 293 8.17 -10.56 30.20
C ILE A 293 9.34 -10.30 31.14
N LEU A 294 10.49 -10.93 30.86
CA LEU A 294 11.59 -11.09 31.83
C LEU A 294 12.39 -9.81 32.10
N GLN A 295 12.09 -8.72 31.39
CA GLN A 295 12.74 -7.43 31.52
C GLN A 295 11.70 -6.29 31.49
N PRO A 296 11.95 -5.16 32.18
CA PRO A 296 11.05 -4.01 32.15
C PRO A 296 10.92 -3.41 30.75
N VAL A 297 9.68 -3.23 30.28
CA VAL A 297 9.38 -2.69 28.95
C VAL A 297 8.35 -1.57 28.98
N ASN A 298 8.43 -0.67 27.99
CA ASN A 298 7.31 0.12 27.51
C ASN A 298 6.50 -0.71 26.51
N LEU A 299 5.17 -0.66 26.59
CA LEU A 299 4.29 -1.21 25.56
C LEU A 299 3.64 -0.06 24.79
N LEU A 300 4.10 0.15 23.56
CA LEU A 300 3.57 1.10 22.61
C LEU A 300 2.64 0.38 21.64
N VAL A 301 1.41 0.85 21.50
CA VAL A 301 0.45 0.34 20.51
C VAL A 301 0.16 1.42 19.47
N ARG A 302 0.52 1.14 18.20
CA ARG A 302 0.20 2.01 17.06
C ARG A 302 -1.01 1.48 16.32
N THR A 303 -2.10 2.28 16.27
CA THR A 303 -3.32 1.88 15.57
C THR A 303 -3.15 1.94 14.04
N SER A 304 -4.02 1.25 13.30
CA SER A 304 -4.08 1.41 11.83
C SER A 304 -4.55 2.82 11.47
N PRO A 305 -4.04 3.44 10.39
CA PRO A 305 -4.57 4.71 9.88
C PRO A 305 -6.03 4.61 9.42
N ALA A 306 -6.55 3.38 9.23
CA ALA A 306 -7.95 3.12 8.90
C ALA A 306 -8.86 3.11 10.15
N ASP A 307 -8.31 2.84 11.34
CA ASP A 307 -9.07 2.76 12.58
C ASP A 307 -9.33 4.16 13.19
N ASP A 308 -10.52 4.36 13.74
CA ASP A 308 -10.85 5.54 14.57
C ASP A 308 -10.47 5.35 16.06
N GLY A 309 -9.88 4.19 16.39
CA GLY A 309 -9.42 3.83 17.73
C GLY A 309 -10.51 3.38 18.70
N SER A 310 -11.80 3.49 18.34
CA SER A 310 -12.93 3.18 19.23
C SER A 310 -12.97 1.72 19.68
N ARG A 311 -12.56 0.80 18.79
CA ARG A 311 -12.49 -0.64 19.10
C ARG A 311 -11.56 -0.96 20.27
N PHE A 312 -10.64 -0.07 20.62
CA PHE A 312 -9.66 -0.29 21.68
C PHE A 312 -10.04 0.33 23.03
N ASN A 313 -11.20 0.97 23.17
CA ASN A 313 -11.58 1.67 24.41
C ASN A 313 -11.53 0.76 25.65
N SER A 314 -12.06 -0.47 25.56
CA SER A 314 -12.02 -1.43 26.67
C SER A 314 -10.59 -1.83 27.06
N ILE A 315 -9.68 -1.91 26.09
CA ILE A 315 -8.26 -2.22 26.34
C ILE A 315 -7.55 -1.02 26.98
N LYS A 316 -7.85 0.20 26.53
CA LYS A 316 -7.32 1.44 27.12
C LYS A 316 -7.72 1.58 28.58
N GLU A 317 -8.98 1.28 28.90
CA GLU A 317 -9.50 1.31 30.27
C GLU A 317 -8.87 0.21 31.14
N LYS A 318 -8.75 -1.02 30.62
CA LYS A 318 -8.18 -2.15 31.37
C LYS A 318 -6.67 -2.00 31.61
N TYR A 319 -5.94 -1.40 30.67
CA TYR A 319 -4.47 -1.31 30.70
C TYR A 319 -4.00 0.13 30.49
N PRO A 320 -4.16 1.02 31.50
CA PRO A 320 -3.84 2.45 31.37
C PRO A 320 -2.34 2.73 31.21
N PHE A 321 -1.46 1.74 31.46
CA PHE A 321 -0.02 1.89 31.26
C PHE A 321 0.41 1.75 29.79
N ILE A 322 -0.46 1.29 28.89
CA ILE A 322 -0.16 1.17 27.46
C ILE A 322 -0.06 2.57 26.86
N ILE A 323 1.04 2.86 26.16
CA ILE A 323 1.17 4.09 25.38
C ILE A 323 0.48 3.86 24.03
N TRP A 324 -0.47 4.73 23.68
CA TRP A 324 -1.19 4.67 22.42
C TRP A 324 -0.70 5.72 21.44
N ASN A 325 -0.39 5.29 20.21
CA ASN A 325 -0.04 6.17 19.11
C ASN A 325 -1.07 6.00 17.98
N THR A 326 -1.78 7.06 17.64
CA THR A 326 -2.75 7.08 16.53
C THR A 326 -2.13 7.79 15.34
N PRO A 327 -2.09 7.17 14.14
CA PRO A 327 -1.54 7.82 12.96
C PRO A 327 -2.23 9.15 12.67
N LYS A 328 -1.45 10.18 12.37
CA LYS A 328 -1.96 11.54 12.11
C LYS A 328 -2.40 11.67 10.66
N TRP A 329 -3.51 11.01 10.33
CA TRP A 329 -4.12 11.05 9.01
C TRP A 329 -5.39 11.90 9.04
N VAL A 330 -5.44 12.95 8.23
CA VAL A 330 -6.56 13.90 8.20
C VAL A 330 -7.49 13.65 7.03
N GLN A 331 -8.80 13.80 7.27
CA GLN A 331 -9.81 13.69 6.21
C GLN A 331 -9.97 15.03 5.48
N THR A 332 -9.68 15.07 4.18
CA THR A 332 -9.67 16.33 3.40
C THR A 332 -11.03 16.69 2.77
N ARG A 333 -11.86 15.67 2.51
CA ARG A 333 -13.23 15.80 2.02
C ARG A 333 -14.18 14.96 2.88
N LYS A 334 -15.19 15.62 3.47
CA LYS A 334 -16.33 14.95 4.12
C LYS A 334 -17.27 14.39 3.04
N ASN A 335 -17.88 13.23 3.29
CA ASN A 335 -18.89 12.61 2.41
C ASN A 335 -18.40 12.28 0.98
N HIS A 336 -17.10 12.09 0.79
CA HIS A 336 -16.57 11.60 -0.49
C HIS A 336 -17.02 10.15 -0.74
N ALA A 337 -17.25 9.78 -2.01
CA ALA A 337 -17.66 8.42 -2.38
C ALA A 337 -16.62 7.35 -1.98
N GLU A 338 -15.36 7.78 -1.86
CA GLU A 338 -14.22 6.99 -1.42
C GLU A 338 -13.58 7.69 -0.21
N PRO A 339 -14.07 7.50 1.03
CA PRO A 339 -13.55 8.23 2.19
C PRO A 339 -12.09 7.93 2.48
N TRP A 340 -11.66 6.69 2.29
CA TRP A 340 -10.28 6.24 2.51
C TRP A 340 -9.28 6.98 1.61
N SER A 341 -9.61 7.21 0.34
CA SER A 341 -8.70 7.92 -0.57
C SER A 341 -8.45 9.36 -0.11
N GLN A 342 -9.34 9.93 0.70
CA GLN A 342 -9.25 11.31 1.17
C GLN A 342 -8.61 11.42 2.57
N ARG A 343 -8.09 10.32 3.12
CA ARG A 343 -7.25 10.37 4.33
C ARG A 343 -5.81 10.63 3.93
N LEU A 344 -5.25 11.76 4.38
CA LEU A 344 -3.89 12.16 4.08
C LEU A 344 -2.99 12.07 5.31
N PRO A 345 -1.81 11.42 5.23
CA PRO A 345 -0.82 11.50 6.28
C PRO A 345 -0.29 12.93 6.39
N LEU A 346 -0.16 13.41 7.63
CA LEU A 346 0.58 14.63 7.91
C LEU A 346 2.09 14.34 7.98
N LYS A 347 2.92 15.39 7.81
CA LYS A 347 4.38 15.30 7.92
C LYS A 347 4.78 14.74 9.29
N GLU A 348 4.08 15.14 10.34
CA GLU A 348 4.29 14.70 11.72
C GLU A 348 4.04 13.19 11.90
N ASP A 349 3.15 12.58 11.12
CA ASP A 349 2.93 11.12 11.16
C ASP A 349 4.16 10.36 10.66
N ILE A 350 4.80 10.87 9.60
CA ILE A 350 6.02 10.25 9.04
C ILE A 350 7.17 10.36 10.03
N ILE A 351 7.34 11.53 10.66
CA ILE A 351 8.34 11.76 11.71
C ILE A 351 8.13 10.77 12.86
N GLU A 352 6.90 10.64 13.34
CA GLU A 352 6.57 9.71 14.44
C GLU A 352 6.74 8.25 14.04
N LEU A 353 6.26 7.84 12.87
CA LEU A 353 6.43 6.48 12.38
C LEU A 353 7.91 6.12 12.26
N ARG A 354 8.72 6.97 11.63
CA ARG A 354 10.17 6.75 11.54
C ARG A 354 10.80 6.61 12.93
N SER A 355 10.47 7.53 13.84
CA SER A 355 10.97 7.49 15.22
C SER A 355 10.62 6.17 15.93
N ILE A 356 9.40 5.66 15.72
CA ILE A 356 8.96 4.37 16.27
C ILE A 356 9.77 3.21 15.68
N LEU A 357 9.97 3.19 14.36
CA LEU A 357 10.72 2.14 13.68
C LEU A 357 12.21 2.16 14.08
N GLU A 358 12.79 3.35 14.21
CA GLU A 358 14.21 3.56 14.51
C GLU A 358 14.55 3.27 15.99
N TYR A 359 13.65 3.60 16.92
CA TYR A 359 13.95 3.58 18.35
C TYR A 359 13.18 2.55 19.19
N SER A 360 12.21 1.83 18.63
CA SER A 360 11.69 0.63 19.31
C SER A 360 12.75 -0.48 19.31
N ASP A 361 12.68 -1.36 20.31
CA ASP A 361 13.55 -2.53 20.44
C ASP A 361 12.96 -3.76 19.76
N LEU A 362 11.63 -3.82 19.61
CA LEU A 362 10.91 -4.95 19.05
C LEU A 362 9.63 -4.50 18.34
N GLY A 363 9.43 -4.95 17.10
CA GLY A 363 8.19 -4.78 16.34
C GLY A 363 7.31 -6.03 16.40
N ILE A 364 6.02 -5.87 16.73
CA ILE A 364 5.03 -6.95 16.69
C ILE A 364 3.89 -6.54 15.76
N ASN A 365 3.54 -7.38 14.80
CA ASN A 365 2.43 -7.11 13.88
C ASN A 365 1.79 -8.41 13.39
N MET A 366 0.53 -8.35 12.97
CA MET A 366 0.01 -9.40 12.09
C MET A 366 0.58 -9.19 10.69
N CYS A 367 0.75 -10.25 9.90
CA CYS A 367 1.38 -10.31 8.58
C CYS A 367 1.34 -9.03 7.70
N SER A 368 2.11 -7.99 8.03
CA SER A 368 1.96 -6.62 7.51
C SER A 368 3.26 -6.09 6.91
N THR A 369 3.16 -5.05 6.07
CA THR A 369 4.33 -4.30 5.60
C THR A 369 5.18 -3.82 6.75
N MET A 370 4.57 -3.53 7.92
CA MET A 370 5.27 -3.12 9.14
C MET A 370 6.44 -4.04 9.51
N SER A 371 6.40 -5.31 9.09
CA SER A 371 7.55 -6.21 9.19
C SER A 371 8.75 -5.67 8.42
N LEU A 372 8.60 -5.34 7.13
CA LEU A 372 9.65 -4.71 6.34
C LEU A 372 10.05 -3.33 6.90
N ASP A 373 9.08 -2.53 7.36
CA ASP A 373 9.35 -1.22 7.95
C ASP A 373 10.31 -1.32 9.15
N PHE A 374 10.12 -2.28 10.05
CA PHE A 374 11.02 -2.53 11.19
C PHE A 374 12.38 -3.13 10.76
N MET A 375 12.37 -4.01 9.76
CA MET A 375 13.59 -4.62 9.22
C MET A 375 14.55 -3.58 8.62
N VAL A 376 14.02 -2.51 8.00
CA VAL A 376 14.85 -1.40 7.47
C VAL A 376 15.74 -0.79 8.56
N PHE A 377 15.27 -0.77 9.80
CA PHE A 377 16.03 -0.31 10.97
C PHE A 377 16.70 -1.43 11.76
N GLY A 378 16.75 -2.65 11.20
CA GLY A 378 17.37 -3.82 11.81
C GLY A 378 16.71 -4.26 13.12
N LYS A 379 15.40 -4.03 13.28
CA LYS A 379 14.66 -4.41 14.48
C LYS A 379 14.15 -5.86 14.36
N PRO A 380 14.19 -6.65 15.43
CA PRO A 380 13.54 -7.95 15.44
C PRO A 380 12.04 -7.77 15.25
N VAL A 381 11.42 -8.74 14.56
CA VAL A 381 10.00 -8.70 14.21
C VAL A 381 9.34 -10.01 14.63
N ILE A 382 8.21 -9.90 15.34
CA ILE A 382 7.33 -11.02 15.62
C ILE A 382 6.05 -10.86 14.83
N ASN A 383 5.67 -11.93 14.11
CA ASN A 383 4.35 -12.04 13.54
C ASN A 383 3.44 -12.88 14.42
N GLN A 384 2.45 -12.22 15.02
CA GLN A 384 1.41 -12.90 15.78
C GLN A 384 0.23 -13.24 14.87
N VAL A 385 -0.23 -14.49 14.92
CA VAL A 385 -1.40 -15.02 14.18
C VAL A 385 -2.11 -16.07 15.03
N LEU A 386 -2.89 -15.59 15.99
CA LEU A 386 -3.48 -16.43 17.05
C LEU A 386 -4.66 -17.28 16.56
N GLY A 387 -5.33 -16.90 15.49
CA GLY A 387 -6.58 -17.51 15.09
C GLY A 387 -6.46 -18.48 13.92
N ASN A 388 -7.22 -19.57 14.00
CA ASN A 388 -7.31 -20.59 12.97
C ASN A 388 -8.73 -21.15 12.90
N LYS A 389 -8.98 -22.09 11.97
CA LYS A 389 -10.31 -22.69 11.75
C LYS A 389 -10.85 -23.50 12.93
N GLU A 390 -10.00 -23.90 13.87
CA GLU A 390 -10.33 -24.84 14.94
C GLU A 390 -10.60 -24.13 16.27
N ASN A 391 -10.05 -22.94 16.49
CA ASN A 391 -10.09 -22.26 17.80
C ASN A 391 -11.12 -21.14 17.94
N GLY A 392 -11.97 -20.92 16.92
CA GLY A 392 -13.08 -19.97 16.96
C GLY A 392 -12.69 -18.49 16.87
N LEU A 393 -11.39 -18.18 16.78
CA LEU A 393 -10.91 -16.82 16.51
C LEU A 393 -11.01 -16.50 15.02
N PHE A 394 -10.78 -15.23 14.67
CA PHE A 394 -10.61 -14.87 13.26
C PHE A 394 -9.36 -15.56 12.70
N ASP A 395 -9.52 -16.35 11.64
CA ASP A 395 -8.43 -17.14 11.01
C ASP A 395 -7.38 -16.24 10.33
N ASP A 396 -6.53 -15.58 11.12
CA ASP A 396 -5.42 -14.75 10.65
C ASP A 396 -4.21 -15.61 10.22
N GLN A 397 -4.11 -16.86 10.68
CA GLN A 397 -3.11 -17.81 10.18
C GLN A 397 -3.26 -18.09 8.67
N ARG A 398 -4.45 -17.88 8.09
CA ARG A 398 -4.62 -18.00 6.62
C ARG A 398 -3.67 -17.07 5.84
N PHE A 399 -3.30 -15.91 6.39
CA PHE A 399 -2.45 -14.95 5.70
C PHE A 399 -1.02 -15.45 5.49
N LEU A 400 -0.56 -16.42 6.30
CA LEU A 400 0.75 -17.08 6.13
C LEU A 400 0.91 -17.80 4.79
N ASN A 401 -0.21 -18.14 4.12
CA ASN A 401 -0.20 -18.84 2.84
C ASN A 401 -0.18 -17.88 1.64
N TYR A 402 -0.26 -16.57 1.84
CA TYR A 402 -0.16 -15.60 0.75
C TYR A 402 1.27 -15.61 0.21
N ASN A 403 1.44 -15.61 -1.12
CA ASN A 403 2.75 -15.81 -1.76
C ASN A 403 3.86 -14.90 -1.22
N HIS A 404 3.64 -13.59 -1.19
CA HIS A 404 4.61 -12.62 -0.65
C HIS A 404 4.98 -12.91 0.81
N TYR A 405 3.99 -13.26 1.65
CA TYR A 405 4.23 -13.48 3.07
C TYR A 405 4.83 -14.83 3.39
N LYS A 406 4.50 -15.84 2.58
CA LYS A 406 5.10 -17.17 2.67
C LYS A 406 6.62 -17.07 2.52
N THR A 407 7.11 -16.27 1.57
CA THR A 407 8.54 -15.98 1.39
C THR A 407 9.17 -15.37 2.65
N VAL A 408 8.51 -14.41 3.29
CA VAL A 408 8.99 -13.81 4.55
C VAL A 408 9.10 -14.85 5.66
N ILE A 409 8.09 -15.69 5.84
CA ILE A 409 8.11 -16.74 6.87
C ILE A 409 9.19 -17.79 6.61
N GLU A 410 9.29 -18.27 5.37
CA GLU A 410 10.24 -19.32 4.98
C GLU A 410 11.70 -18.83 5.05
N SER A 411 11.94 -17.53 4.91
CA SER A 411 13.28 -16.96 5.08
C SER A 411 13.79 -16.94 6.52
N GLY A 412 12.91 -17.02 7.51
CA GLY A 412 13.30 -16.83 8.92
C GLY A 412 13.50 -15.37 9.35
N ALA A 413 13.20 -14.39 8.49
CA ALA A 413 13.35 -12.95 8.80
C ALA A 413 12.45 -12.45 9.95
N VAL A 414 11.45 -13.24 10.33
CA VAL A 414 10.47 -12.95 11.39
C VAL A 414 10.30 -14.16 12.30
N VAL A 415 9.99 -13.90 13.57
CA VAL A 415 9.59 -14.95 14.51
C VAL A 415 8.07 -15.11 14.47
N LEU A 416 7.58 -16.31 14.15
CA LEU A 416 6.15 -16.60 14.07
C LEU A 416 5.62 -17.07 15.42
N ALA A 417 4.53 -16.45 15.89
CA ALA A 417 3.81 -16.84 17.10
C ALA A 417 2.34 -17.15 16.80
N LYS A 418 1.93 -18.41 16.95
CA LYS A 418 0.56 -18.89 16.70
C LYS A 418 -0.26 -19.05 17.98
N THR A 419 0.39 -18.95 19.15
CA THR A 419 -0.27 -19.06 20.46
C THR A 419 0.22 -17.97 21.42
N ALA A 420 -0.54 -17.73 22.50
CA ALA A 420 -0.14 -16.79 23.55
C ALA A 420 1.22 -17.17 24.19
N LYS A 421 1.45 -18.47 24.40
CA LYS A 421 2.71 -18.98 24.96
C LYS A 421 3.89 -18.72 24.01
N GLU A 422 3.71 -19.02 22.74
CA GLU A 422 4.73 -18.75 21.71
C GLU A 422 5.03 -17.26 21.59
N LEU A 423 4.01 -16.39 21.68
CA LEU A 423 4.18 -14.95 21.63
C LEU A 423 5.06 -14.44 22.79
N ILE A 424 4.80 -14.90 24.02
CA ILE A 424 5.58 -14.51 25.20
C ILE A 424 7.03 -15.02 25.09
N ILE A 425 7.23 -16.27 24.65
CA ILE A 425 8.57 -16.84 24.42
C ILE A 425 9.32 -16.03 23.37
N ALA A 426 8.67 -15.73 22.24
CA ALA A 426 9.25 -14.97 21.15
C ALA A 426 9.63 -13.54 21.58
N ILE A 427 8.81 -12.89 22.42
CA ILE A 427 9.11 -11.56 22.96
C ILE A 427 10.38 -11.60 23.82
N ASN A 428 10.48 -12.53 24.76
CA ASN A 428 11.65 -12.64 25.62
C ASN A 428 12.92 -12.94 24.81
N ASP A 429 12.87 -13.92 23.89
CA ASP A 429 14.01 -14.26 23.03
C ASP A 429 14.42 -13.09 22.13
N SER A 430 13.47 -12.38 21.51
CA SER A 430 13.78 -11.26 20.63
C SER A 430 14.37 -10.06 21.36
N LEU A 431 13.99 -9.85 22.62
CA LEU A 431 14.53 -8.77 23.44
C LEU A 431 15.92 -9.09 23.99
N GLU A 432 16.22 -10.37 24.26
CA GLU A 432 17.53 -10.86 24.68
C GLU A 432 18.50 -10.95 23.49
N ASN A 433 18.02 -11.43 22.34
CA ASN A 433 18.80 -11.72 21.14
C ASN A 433 18.34 -10.91 19.91
N PRO A 434 18.39 -9.56 19.94
CA PRO A 434 17.76 -8.71 18.92
C PRO A 434 18.39 -8.81 17.51
N ILE A 435 19.60 -9.33 17.40
CA ILE A 435 20.31 -9.48 16.11
C ILE A 435 20.09 -10.83 15.44
N ARG A 436 19.34 -11.75 16.06
CA ARG A 436 19.22 -13.16 15.64
C ARG A 436 18.77 -13.32 14.19
N THR A 437 17.82 -12.51 13.75
CA THR A 437 17.20 -12.59 12.41
C THR A 437 17.80 -11.59 11.41
N LYS A 438 18.88 -10.89 11.78
CA LYS A 438 19.37 -9.73 11.03
C LYS A 438 19.79 -10.07 9.59
N ASN A 439 20.39 -11.25 9.38
CA ASN A 439 20.86 -11.65 8.06
C ASN A 439 19.67 -11.97 7.14
N GLU A 440 18.72 -12.76 7.63
CA GLU A 440 17.49 -13.14 6.93
C GLU A 440 16.65 -11.91 6.60
N GLN A 441 16.60 -10.93 7.51
CA GLN A 441 15.95 -9.64 7.26
C GLN A 441 16.60 -8.87 6.11
N GLN A 442 17.94 -8.84 6.04
CA GLN A 442 18.65 -8.19 4.93
C GLN A 442 18.39 -8.91 3.59
N GLU A 443 18.35 -10.24 3.59
CA GLU A 443 18.01 -11.02 2.41
C GLU A 443 16.60 -10.71 1.90
N ILE A 444 15.61 -10.66 2.79
CA ILE A 444 14.24 -10.28 2.44
C ILE A 444 14.14 -8.85 1.92
N LEU A 445 14.80 -7.88 2.55
CA LEU A 445 14.81 -6.49 2.06
C LEU A 445 15.44 -6.39 0.66
N ASN A 446 16.54 -7.11 0.43
CA ASN A 446 17.19 -7.16 -0.88
C ASN A 446 16.29 -7.81 -1.94
N LEU A 447 15.53 -8.85 -1.58
CA LEU A 447 14.58 -9.50 -2.48
C LEU A 447 13.38 -8.59 -2.81
N GLU A 448 12.77 -7.97 -1.80
CA GLU A 448 11.50 -7.27 -1.94
C GLU A 448 11.63 -5.83 -2.45
N ILE A 449 12.79 -5.18 -2.22
CA ILE A 449 13.02 -3.79 -2.63
C ILE A 449 14.07 -3.69 -3.75
N SER A 450 15.06 -4.59 -3.78
CA SER A 450 16.18 -4.71 -4.75
C SER A 450 17.03 -3.46 -5.10
N LYS A 451 16.64 -2.28 -4.64
CA LYS A 451 17.34 -1.00 -4.82
C LYS A 451 17.57 -0.29 -3.48
N PRO A 452 18.65 0.50 -3.34
CA PRO A 452 18.87 1.31 -2.14
C PRO A 452 17.74 2.31 -1.89
N LEU A 453 17.36 2.54 -0.64
CA LEU A 453 16.31 3.53 -0.32
C LEU A 453 16.69 4.95 -0.74
N LYS A 454 17.97 5.30 -0.60
CA LYS A 454 18.50 6.60 -1.05
C LYS A 454 18.45 6.69 -2.58
N GLY A 455 18.00 7.85 -3.08
CA GLY A 455 17.88 8.11 -4.51
C GLY A 455 16.72 7.38 -5.18
N THR A 456 15.66 7.05 -4.42
CA THR A 456 14.48 6.38 -4.99
C THR A 456 13.74 7.34 -5.91
N SER A 457 13.52 8.58 -5.48
CA SER A 457 12.93 9.63 -6.31
C SER A 457 13.73 9.87 -7.59
N ASP A 458 15.07 9.94 -7.52
CA ASP A 458 15.94 10.06 -8.69
C ASP A 458 15.73 8.95 -9.71
N ARG A 459 15.68 7.68 -9.26
CA ARG A 459 15.45 6.55 -10.16
C ARG A 459 14.06 6.59 -10.80
N ILE A 460 13.04 6.97 -10.04
CA ILE A 460 11.67 7.12 -10.56
C ILE A 460 11.63 8.21 -11.64
N VAL A 461 12.16 9.40 -11.34
CA VAL A 461 12.16 10.54 -12.27
C VAL A 461 12.97 10.22 -13.53
N ASN A 462 14.15 9.62 -13.40
CA ASN A 462 14.96 9.20 -14.53
C ASN A 462 14.24 8.18 -15.42
N ALA A 463 13.56 7.20 -14.82
CA ALA A 463 12.77 6.22 -15.57
C ALA A 463 11.61 6.89 -16.33
N LEU A 464 10.88 7.81 -15.68
CA LEU A 464 9.79 8.56 -16.33
C LEU A 464 10.30 9.43 -17.47
N PHE A 465 11.44 10.10 -17.28
CA PHE A 465 12.06 10.94 -18.30
C PHE A 465 12.47 10.13 -19.54
N GLN A 466 13.05 8.94 -19.35
CA GLN A 466 13.37 8.01 -20.44
C GLN A 466 12.10 7.49 -21.14
N LEU A 467 11.09 7.08 -20.37
CA LEU A 467 9.82 6.56 -20.93
C LEU A 467 9.04 7.64 -21.72
N SER A 468 9.23 8.92 -21.39
CA SER A 468 8.63 10.04 -22.13
C SER A 468 9.24 10.30 -23.52
N GLU A 469 10.42 9.73 -23.84
CA GLU A 469 11.08 9.82 -25.15
C GLU A 469 10.40 8.91 -26.17
#